data_AF-D9SHF2-F1
#
_entry.id   AF-D9SHF2-F1
#
_cell.length_a   1.000
_cell.length_b   1.000
_cell.length_c   1.000
_cell.angle_alpha   90.00
_cell.angle_beta   90.00
_cell.angle_gamma   90.00
#
_symmetry.space_group_name_H-M   'P 1'
#
loop_
_entity.id
_entity.type
_entity.pdbx_description
1 polymer ?
#
loop_
_entity_poly.entity_id
_entity_poly.type
_entity_poly.pdbx_seq_one_letter_code
_entity_poly.pdbx_strand_id
1 'polypeptide(L)'
;MQSKKGGKQYFVRDKAVPWYKSKQFSIGIMLFSIAVWFACSMRTLNTINFETKRLILRSEGCAYLQIHHFQTHPYPITNTCVAEVPFKYLPFSDNGLIWAEDESTVFVHGSQIVAVEALPDRPWPPARRRDFIYFALGTLVYLGIFIFMVVNF
;
A
#
# COMPACT_ATOMS: atom_id res chain seq x y z
N MET A 1 2.44 -23.50 -60.55
CA MET A 1 1.58 -23.38 -61.75
C MET A 1 0.40 -22.48 -61.41
N GLN A 2 0.36 -21.27 -61.98
CA GLN A 2 -0.77 -20.35 -61.85
C GLN A 2 -1.90 -20.76 -62.80
N SER A 3 -3.11 -20.91 -62.28
CA SER A 3 -4.33 -20.93 -63.09
C SER A 3 -5.10 -19.64 -62.83
N LYS A 4 -4.98 -18.70 -63.77
CA LYS A 4 -5.86 -17.53 -63.87
C LYS A 4 -7.19 -17.99 -64.47
N LYS A 5 -8.24 -18.07 -63.65
CA LYS A 5 -9.63 -17.96 -64.13
C LYS A 5 -10.27 -16.76 -63.44
N GLY A 6 -10.82 -15.88 -64.27
CA GLY A 6 -11.46 -14.64 -63.87
C GLY A 6 -12.51 -14.87 -62.79
N GLY A 7 -12.28 -14.26 -61.64
CA GLY A 7 -13.24 -14.13 -60.56
C GLY A 7 -12.85 -12.87 -59.82
N LYS A 8 -13.78 -11.92 -59.74
CA LYS A 8 -13.64 -10.70 -58.95
C LYS A 8 -12.99 -11.05 -57.62
N GLN A 9 -11.83 -10.46 -57.32
CA GLN A 9 -11.26 -10.54 -55.98
C GLN A 9 -12.24 -9.80 -55.07
N TYR A 10 -13.13 -10.55 -54.43
CA TYR A 10 -13.81 -10.05 -53.26
C TYR A 10 -12.70 -9.88 -52.22
N PHE A 11 -12.22 -8.65 -52.06
CA PHE A 11 -11.58 -8.25 -50.82
C PHE A 11 -12.65 -8.46 -49.75
N VAL A 12 -12.60 -9.63 -49.10
CA VAL A 12 -13.18 -9.80 -47.78
C VAL A 12 -12.48 -8.73 -46.98
N ARG A 13 -13.16 -7.59 -46.78
CA ARG A 13 -12.73 -6.58 -45.83
C ARG A 13 -12.78 -7.33 -44.51
N ASP A 14 -11.64 -7.89 -44.10
CA ASP A 14 -11.46 -8.43 -42.75
C ASP A 14 -12.08 -7.37 -41.86
N LYS A 15 -13.17 -7.74 -41.18
CA LYS A 15 -13.82 -6.84 -40.23
C LYS A 15 -12.73 -6.54 -39.23
N ALA A 16 -12.07 -5.40 -39.39
CA ALA A 16 -10.92 -5.03 -38.59
C ALA A 16 -11.36 -5.20 -37.15
N VAL A 17 -10.84 -6.24 -36.51
CA VAL A 17 -11.21 -6.55 -35.13
C VAL A 17 -10.83 -5.28 -34.39
N PRO A 18 -11.78 -4.59 -33.76
CA PRO A 18 -11.47 -3.34 -33.10
C PRO A 18 -10.28 -3.58 -32.17
N TRP A 19 -9.30 -2.68 -32.16
CA TRP A 19 -8.03 -2.90 -31.45
C TRP A 19 -8.24 -3.26 -29.97
N TYR A 20 -9.32 -2.76 -29.35
CA TYR A 20 -9.75 -3.08 -27.99
C TYR A 20 -10.33 -4.50 -27.80
N LYS A 21 -10.69 -5.19 -28.89
CA LYS A 21 -11.06 -6.62 -28.91
C LYS A 21 -9.88 -7.53 -29.26
N SER A 22 -8.70 -6.98 -29.51
CA SER A 22 -7.52 -7.81 -29.77
C SER A 22 -7.09 -8.53 -28.49
N LYS A 23 -6.75 -9.83 -28.60
CA LYS A 23 -6.28 -10.63 -27.46
C LYS A 23 -5.06 -10.01 -26.77
N GLN A 24 -4.17 -9.39 -27.54
CA GLN A 24 -2.98 -8.73 -27.02
C GLN A 24 -3.31 -7.52 -26.14
N PHE A 25 -4.33 -6.73 -26.51
CA PHE A 25 -4.77 -5.60 -25.71
C PHE A 25 -5.41 -6.04 -24.39
N SER A 26 -6.25 -7.09 -24.39
CA SER A 26 -6.85 -7.63 -23.18
C SER A 26 -5.81 -8.20 -22.21
N ILE A 27 -4.80 -8.94 -22.73
CA ILE A 27 -3.69 -9.44 -21.92
C ILE A 27 -2.89 -8.27 -21.33
N GLY A 28 -2.62 -7.22 -22.12
CA GLY A 28 -1.93 -6.02 -21.66
C GLY A 28 -2.67 -5.31 -20.52
N ILE A 29 -3.98 -5.11 -20.65
CA ILE A 29 -4.80 -4.53 -19.58
C ILE A 29 -4.80 -5.41 -18.34
N MET A 30 -4.89 -6.73 -18.50
CA MET A 30 -4.88 -7.66 -17.37
C MET A 30 -3.56 -7.55 -16.59
N LEU A 31 -2.42 -7.57 -17.28
CA LEU A 31 -1.11 -7.43 -16.66
C LEU A 31 -0.93 -6.06 -15.97
N PHE A 32 -1.37 -4.98 -16.62
CA PHE A 32 -1.32 -3.64 -16.03
C PHE A 32 -2.19 -3.56 -14.78
N SER A 33 -3.39 -4.12 -14.82
CA SER A 33 -4.32 -4.13 -13.69
C SER A 33 -3.77 -4.98 -12.53
N ILE A 34 -3.13 -6.11 -12.80
CA ILE A 34 -2.40 -6.91 -11.79
C ILE A 34 -1.28 -6.09 -11.16
N ALA A 35 -0.50 -5.36 -11.95
CA ALA A 35 0.61 -4.55 -11.45
C ALA A 35 0.13 -3.41 -10.55
N VAL A 36 -0.94 -2.70 -10.95
CA VAL A 36 -1.57 -1.66 -10.13
C VAL A 36 -2.14 -2.25 -8.85
N TRP A 37 -2.84 -3.38 -8.96
CA TRP A 37 -3.38 -4.10 -7.81
C TRP A 37 -2.29 -4.48 -6.79
N PHE A 38 -1.17 -5.03 -7.29
CA PHE A 38 -0.04 -5.42 -6.48
C PHE A 38 0.64 -4.21 -5.81
N ALA A 39 0.84 -3.11 -6.53
CA ALA A 39 1.40 -1.88 -5.99
C ALA A 39 0.52 -1.28 -4.87
N CYS A 40 -0.80 -1.22 -5.08
CA CYS A 40 -1.75 -0.79 -4.06
C CYS A 40 -1.73 -1.73 -2.84
N SER A 41 -1.71 -3.05 -3.08
CA SER A 41 -1.64 -4.06 -2.02
C SER A 41 -0.37 -3.88 -1.17
N MET A 42 0.78 -3.70 -1.80
CA MET A 42 2.06 -3.49 -1.10
C MET A 42 2.06 -2.21 -0.27
N ARG A 43 1.50 -1.11 -0.78
CA ARG A 43 1.34 0.13 -0.01
C ARG A 43 0.47 -0.11 1.23
N THR A 44 -0.71 -0.68 1.06
CA THR A 44 -1.66 -0.93 2.16
C THR A 44 -1.10 -1.93 3.19
N LEU A 45 -0.42 -3.00 2.75
CA LEU A 45 0.24 -3.93 3.66
C LEU A 45 1.34 -3.25 4.48
N ASN A 46 2.08 -2.30 3.88
CA ASN A 46 3.10 -1.58 4.61
C ASN A 46 2.51 -0.66 5.67
N THR A 47 1.36 -0.02 5.43
CA THR A 47 0.68 0.84 6.41
C THR A 47 -0.03 0.04 7.51
N ILE A 48 -0.54 -1.15 7.20
CA ILE A 48 -1.16 -2.06 8.20
C ILE A 48 -0.12 -2.59 9.20
N ASN A 49 1.12 -2.82 8.78
CA ASN A 49 2.19 -3.37 9.61
C ASN A 49 2.70 -2.44 10.73
N PHE A 50 2.24 -1.19 10.81
CA PHE A 50 2.62 -0.30 11.91
C PHE A 50 1.73 -0.55 13.13
N GLU A 51 2.20 -1.30 14.12
CA GLU A 51 1.42 -1.52 15.34
C GLU A 51 1.50 -0.30 16.26
N THR A 52 0.40 0.06 16.93
CA THR A 52 0.45 1.11 17.95
C THR A 52 1.22 0.59 19.16
N LYS A 53 2.34 1.24 19.48
CA LYS A 53 3.22 0.86 20.60
C LYS A 53 3.44 2.05 21.51
N ARG A 54 3.76 1.75 22.77
CA ARG A 54 4.24 2.73 23.74
C ARG A 54 5.75 2.83 23.55
N LEU A 55 6.22 3.98 23.12
CA LEU A 55 7.64 4.28 23.03
C LEU A 55 8.03 5.07 24.27
N ILE A 56 8.99 4.54 25.04
CA ILE A 56 9.67 5.29 26.09
C ILE A 56 10.96 5.81 25.47
N LEU A 57 11.09 7.13 25.41
CA LEU A 57 12.16 7.82 24.70
C LEU A 57 12.96 8.70 25.65
N ARG A 58 14.23 8.94 25.30
CA ARG A 58 15.07 9.97 25.95
C ARG A 58 14.61 11.37 25.53
N SER A 59 15.00 12.37 26.32
CA SER A 59 14.70 13.80 26.09
C SER A 59 14.90 14.28 24.65
N GLU A 60 15.97 13.84 23.97
CA GLU A 60 16.23 14.16 22.55
C GLU A 60 15.14 13.62 21.62
N GLY A 61 14.73 12.35 21.81
CA GLY A 61 13.64 11.73 21.06
C GLY A 61 12.29 12.36 21.37
N CYS A 62 12.09 12.82 22.61
CA CYS A 62 10.90 13.55 23.03
C CYS A 62 10.77 14.90 22.31
N ALA A 63 11.84 15.69 22.30
CA ALA A 63 11.87 16.96 21.58
C ALA A 63 11.64 16.75 20.08
N TYR A 64 12.27 15.71 19.51
CA TYR A 64 12.08 15.34 18.12
C TYR A 64 10.62 15.01 17.79
N LEU A 65 9.95 14.21 18.62
CA LEU A 65 8.55 13.85 18.43
C LEU A 65 7.58 15.03 18.61
N GLN A 66 7.88 15.94 19.53
CA GLN A 66 7.10 17.16 19.72
C GLN A 66 7.18 18.09 18.50
N ILE A 67 8.35 18.20 17.85
CA ILE A 67 8.50 18.95 16.59
C ILE A 67 7.62 18.35 15.49
N HIS A 68 7.48 17.04 15.47
CA HIS A 68 6.60 16.32 14.54
C HIS A 68 5.13 16.23 15.02
N HIS A 69 4.73 17.06 15.99
CA HIS A 69 3.36 17.17 16.51
C HIS A 69 2.79 15.88 17.16
N PHE A 70 3.65 14.98 17.63
CA PHE A 70 3.20 13.83 18.41
C PHE A 70 2.99 14.20 19.88
N GLN A 71 1.94 13.66 20.48
CA GLN A 71 1.68 13.83 21.91
C GLN A 71 2.65 12.97 22.73
N THR A 72 3.48 13.63 23.52
CA THR A 72 4.39 13.01 24.48
C THR A 72 3.95 13.34 25.90
N HIS A 73 3.98 12.38 26.81
CA HIS A 73 3.72 12.59 28.24
C HIS A 73 5.00 12.35 29.05
N PRO A 74 5.22 13.05 30.17
CA PRO A 74 6.36 12.77 31.03
C PRO A 74 6.26 11.36 31.61
N TYR A 75 7.38 10.63 31.61
CA TYR A 75 7.49 9.30 32.22
C TYR A 75 8.17 9.43 33.60
N PRO A 76 7.88 8.56 34.59
CA PRO A 76 8.43 8.68 35.96
C PRO A 76 9.97 8.59 36.07
N ILE A 77 10.68 8.25 34.99
CA ILE A 77 12.14 8.25 34.94
C ILE A 77 12.62 9.64 34.50
N THR A 78 13.69 10.15 35.12
CA THR A 78 14.26 11.45 34.78
C THR A 78 14.70 11.52 33.30
N ASN A 79 14.39 12.63 32.64
CA ASN A 79 14.72 12.91 31.23
C ASN A 79 14.13 11.91 30.22
N THR A 80 13.03 11.24 30.53
CA THR A 80 12.31 10.40 29.57
C THR A 80 10.85 10.85 29.39
N CYS A 81 10.31 10.54 28.21
CA CYS A 81 8.90 10.70 27.92
C CYS A 81 8.34 9.41 27.34
N VAL A 82 7.02 9.34 27.35
CA VAL A 82 6.26 8.28 26.72
C VAL A 82 5.40 8.85 25.58
N ALA A 83 5.41 8.16 24.45
CA ALA A 83 4.56 8.46 23.30
C ALA A 83 3.83 7.19 22.86
N GLU A 84 2.53 7.31 22.58
CA GLU A 84 1.73 6.21 22.05
C GLU A 84 1.54 6.42 20.55
N VAL A 85 2.32 5.70 19.75
CA VAL A 85 2.42 5.95 18.31
C VAL A 85 2.49 4.65 17.51
N PRO A 86 1.97 4.65 16.27
CA PRO A 86 2.12 3.52 15.36
C PRO A 86 3.60 3.39 14.95
N PHE A 87 4.27 2.35 15.45
CA PHE A 87 5.71 2.15 15.35
C PHE A 87 6.07 0.81 14.72
N LYS A 88 7.12 0.81 13.90
CA LYS A 88 7.68 -0.36 13.24
C LYS A 88 9.20 -0.33 13.30
N TYR A 89 9.83 -1.43 13.73
CA TYR A 89 11.27 -1.57 13.65
C TYR A 89 11.74 -1.74 12.20
N LEU A 90 12.87 -1.13 11.86
CA LEU A 90 13.54 -1.41 10.59
C LEU A 90 14.21 -2.79 10.65
N PRO A 91 14.14 -3.58 9.56
CA PRO A 91 14.88 -4.82 9.50
C PRO A 91 16.39 -4.51 9.60
N PHE A 92 17.10 -5.30 10.42
CA PHE A 92 18.55 -5.20 10.63
C PHE A 92 19.07 -3.95 11.36
N SER A 93 18.22 -3.21 12.08
CA SER A 93 18.68 -2.11 12.93
C SER A 93 17.78 -1.90 14.16
N ASP A 94 18.33 -1.31 15.22
CA ASP A 94 17.56 -0.87 16.40
C ASP A 94 16.73 0.40 16.13
N ASN A 95 16.80 0.94 14.92
CA ASN A 95 16.03 2.10 14.51
C ASN A 95 14.59 1.71 14.20
N GLY A 96 13.70 2.70 14.27
CA GLY A 96 12.30 2.51 13.94
C GLY A 96 11.71 3.63 13.12
N LEU A 97 10.56 3.32 12.54
CA LEU A 97 9.71 4.27 11.83
C LEU A 97 8.43 4.45 12.62
N ILE A 98 8.00 5.69 12.72
CA ILE A 98 6.72 6.09 13.28
C ILE A 98 5.84 6.57 12.13
N TRP A 99 4.61 6.09 12.07
CA TRP A 99 3.64 6.56 11.10
C TRP A 99 2.91 7.81 11.63
N ALA A 100 2.99 8.92 10.90
CA ALA A 100 2.30 10.16 11.24
C ALA A 100 0.90 10.20 10.59
N GLU A 101 0.04 11.07 11.11
CA GLU A 101 -1.33 11.21 10.60
C GLU A 101 -1.39 11.78 9.17
N ASP A 102 -0.36 12.51 8.75
CA ASP A 102 -0.21 13.09 7.42
C ASP A 102 0.33 12.10 6.37
N GLU A 103 0.24 10.79 6.65
CA GLU A 103 0.81 9.69 5.85
C GLU A 103 2.34 9.74 5.70
N SER A 104 3.03 10.60 6.46
CA SER A 104 4.48 10.61 6.50
C SER A 104 5.03 9.58 7.49
N THR A 105 6.27 9.16 7.28
CA THR A 105 7.00 8.32 8.24
C THR A 105 8.12 9.11 8.88
N VAL A 106 8.12 9.16 10.21
CA VAL A 106 9.16 9.80 11.00
C VAL A 106 10.17 8.75 11.46
N PHE A 107 11.45 9.01 11.23
CA PHE A 107 12.52 8.09 11.59
C PHE A 107 13.02 8.35 13.00
N VAL A 108 13.12 7.31 13.82
CA VAL A 108 13.65 7.40 15.18
C VAL A 108 14.86 6.50 15.33
N HIS A 109 15.94 7.09 15.81
CA HIS A 109 17.18 6.37 16.09
C HIS A 109 17.04 5.46 17.30
N GLY A 110 17.58 4.25 17.23
CA GLY A 110 17.55 3.28 18.33
C GLY A 110 18.19 3.80 19.63
N SER A 111 19.19 4.69 19.53
CA SER A 111 19.83 5.32 20.68
C SER A 111 18.90 6.23 21.51
N GLN A 112 17.81 6.70 20.90
CA GLN A 112 16.80 7.56 21.53
C GLN A 112 15.67 6.75 22.18
N ILE A 113 15.56 5.45 21.83
CA ILE A 113 14.54 4.54 22.31
C ILE A 113 15.07 3.83 23.56
N VAL A 114 14.39 4.02 24.69
CA VAL A 114 14.73 3.34 25.95
C VAL A 114 14.02 2.00 26.03
N ALA A 115 12.74 1.98 25.69
CA ALA A 115 11.93 0.76 25.68
C ALA A 115 10.74 0.92 24.73
N VAL A 116 10.27 -0.22 24.23
CA VAL A 116 9.07 -0.33 23.39
C VAL A 116 8.14 -1.34 24.03
N GLU A 117 6.99 -0.88 24.49
CA GLU A 117 5.95 -1.76 25.03
C GLU A 117 4.87 -1.94 23.97
N ALA A 118 4.48 -3.18 23.71
CA ALA A 118 3.32 -3.45 22.90
C ALA A 118 2.07 -3.04 23.70
N LEU A 119 1.19 -2.20 23.13
CA LEU A 119 -0.16 -2.09 23.65
C LEU A 119 -1.01 -3.15 22.95
N PRO A 120 -1.42 -4.23 23.65
CA PRO A 120 -2.53 -5.02 23.18
C PRO A 120 -3.78 -4.12 23.23
N ASP A 121 -4.59 -4.13 22.17
CA ASP A 121 -5.94 -3.57 22.14
C ASP A 121 -6.10 -2.03 22.06
N ARG A 122 -5.45 -1.40 21.07
CA ARG A 122 -5.96 -0.11 20.55
C ARG A 122 -6.70 -0.28 19.22
N PRO A 123 -7.92 0.26 19.07
CA PRO A 123 -8.60 0.27 17.77
C PRO A 123 -7.72 0.98 16.73
N TRP A 124 -7.78 0.50 15.48
CA TRP A 124 -7.00 1.07 14.40
C TRP A 124 -7.32 2.57 14.23
N PRO A 125 -6.29 3.41 13.98
CA PRO A 125 -6.53 4.81 13.68
C PRO A 125 -7.43 4.96 12.43
N PRO A 126 -8.26 6.02 12.37
CA PRO A 126 -9.29 6.18 11.33
C PRO A 126 -8.71 6.18 9.91
N ALA A 127 -7.50 6.73 9.72
CA ALA A 127 -6.79 6.71 8.44
C ALA A 127 -6.52 5.27 7.96
N ARG A 128 -5.98 4.40 8.82
CA ARG A 128 -5.73 2.99 8.48
C ARG A 128 -7.02 2.24 8.17
N ARG A 129 -8.08 2.52 8.93
CA ARG A 129 -9.39 1.91 8.69
C ARG A 129 -9.93 2.27 7.30
N ARG A 130 -9.77 3.53 6.91
CA ARG A 130 -10.16 4.05 5.59
C ARG A 130 -9.35 3.38 4.48
N ASP A 131 -8.03 3.29 4.61
CA ASP A 131 -7.17 2.63 3.63
C ASP A 131 -7.53 1.16 3.42
N PHE A 132 -7.80 0.44 4.52
CA PHE A 132 -8.23 -0.95 4.45
C PHE A 132 -9.58 -1.09 3.74
N ILE A 133 -10.55 -0.21 4.01
CA ILE A 133 -11.85 -0.22 3.36
C ILE A 133 -11.70 0.05 1.85
N TYR A 134 -10.92 1.06 1.46
CA TYR A 134 -10.68 1.34 0.04
C TYR A 134 -9.96 0.20 -0.66
N PHE A 135 -8.99 -0.41 0.01
CA PHE A 135 -8.33 -1.60 -0.49
C PHE A 135 -9.34 -2.73 -0.71
N ALA A 136 -10.15 -3.08 0.28
CA ALA A 136 -11.14 -4.14 0.17
C ALA A 136 -12.18 -3.89 -0.93
N LEU A 137 -12.69 -2.66 -1.05
CA LEU A 137 -13.60 -2.27 -2.13
C LEU A 137 -12.91 -2.35 -3.50
N GLY A 138 -11.67 -1.88 -3.58
CA GLY A 138 -10.83 -2.00 -4.78
C GLY A 138 -10.65 -3.46 -5.19
N THR A 139 -10.45 -4.38 -4.23
CA THR A 139 -10.29 -5.82 -4.49
C THR A 139 -11.53 -6.38 -5.13
N LEU A 140 -12.70 -6.03 -4.60
CA LEU A 140 -13.98 -6.52 -5.11
C LEU A 140 -14.24 -6.04 -6.53
N VAL A 141 -13.97 -4.77 -6.82
CA VAL A 141 -14.09 -4.21 -8.17
C VAL A 141 -13.11 -4.89 -9.13
N TYR A 142 -11.85 -5.05 -8.71
CA TYR A 142 -10.83 -5.73 -9.50
C TYR A 142 -11.23 -7.18 -9.81
N LEU A 143 -11.70 -7.94 -8.82
CA LEU A 143 -12.18 -9.31 -9.02
C LEU A 143 -13.37 -9.36 -9.98
N GLY A 144 -14.30 -8.41 -9.89
CA GLY A 144 -15.43 -8.31 -10.82
C GLY A 144 -14.98 -8.07 -12.27
N ILE A 145 -14.03 -7.15 -12.48
CA ILE A 145 -13.44 -6.87 -13.80
C ILE A 145 -12.69 -8.10 -14.31
N PHE A 146 -11.91 -8.75 -13.45
CA PHE A 146 -11.14 -9.95 -13.80
C PHE A 146 -12.06 -11.10 -14.23
N ILE A 147 -13.10 -11.40 -13.45
CA ILE A 147 -14.08 -12.43 -13.79
C ILE A 147 -14.78 -12.09 -15.11
N PHE A 148 -15.20 -10.84 -15.29
CA PHE A 148 -15.83 -10.41 -16.53
C PHE A 148 -14.91 -10.61 -17.74
N MET A 149 -13.63 -10.23 -17.63
CA MET A 149 -12.65 -10.45 -18.69
C MET A 149 -12.44 -11.93 -18.96
N VAL A 150 -12.26 -12.77 -17.94
CA VAL A 150 -12.03 -14.22 -18.11
C VAL A 150 -13.23 -14.94 -18.71
N VAL A 151 -14.46 -14.54 -18.38
CA VAL A 151 -15.68 -15.19 -18.89
C VAL A 151 -16.01 -14.76 -20.33
N ASN A 152 -15.65 -13.53 -20.72
CA ASN A 152 -16.04 -12.96 -22.02
C ASN A 152 -14.92 -13.01 -23.08
N PHE A 153 -13.73 -13.55 -22.77
CA PHE A 153 -12.60 -13.69 -23.70
C PHE A 153 -12.09 -15.13 -23.77
#